data_AF-A0A967LN75-F1
#
_entry.id   AF-A0A967LN75-F1
#
_cell.length_a   1.000
_cell.length_b   1.000
_cell.length_c   1.000
_cell.angle_alpha   90.00
_cell.angle_beta   90.00
_cell.angle_gamma   90.00
#
_symmetry.space_group_name_H-M   'P 1'
#
loop_
_entity.id
_entity.type
_entity.pdbx_description
1 polymer ?
#
loop_
_entity_poly.entity_id
_entity_poly.type
_entity_poly.pdbx_seq_one_letter_code
_entity_poly.pdbx_strand_id
1 'polypeptide(L)'
;MARWVLLADPGAYGWEELVSDGATVWDGIRNRTAQGRLAEARAGDEALLYHTAPDKAIVGVVRVVTDPYPDPSAEDRVVVDVEPVTALDRPLTLDEVKGDDRLAGMGFVRMPRVAVHRVEEAEWDRVMELTGTDLSTAEGDDPTGAGGP
;
A
#
# COMPACT_ATOMS: atom_id res chain seq x y z
N MET A 1 9.27 -11.53 1.26
CA MET A 1 8.10 -10.71 0.91
C MET A 1 8.61 -9.38 0.39
N ALA A 2 8.14 -8.91 -0.76
CA ALA A 2 8.50 -7.60 -1.26
C ALA A 2 7.60 -6.53 -0.61
N ARG A 3 8.10 -5.29 -0.61
CA ARG A 3 7.42 -4.14 -0.05
C ARG A 3 7.22 -3.09 -1.13
N TRP A 4 6.05 -2.45 -1.10
CA TRP A 4 5.61 -1.53 -2.12
C TRP A 4 5.08 -0.23 -1.52
N VAL A 5 4.80 0.74 -2.36
CA VAL A 5 3.91 1.86 -2.07
C VAL A 5 2.90 1.99 -3.20
N LEU A 6 1.63 2.14 -2.81
CA LEU A 6 0.48 2.31 -3.70
C LEU A 6 -0.09 3.71 -3.48
N LEU A 7 -0.22 4.47 -4.56
CA LEU A 7 -0.79 5.81 -4.52
C LEU A 7 -2.30 5.74 -4.72
N ALA A 8 -3.04 6.43 -3.87
CA ALA A 8 -4.49 6.55 -3.91
C ALA A 8 -4.91 8.03 -3.96
N ASP A 9 -5.97 8.33 -4.70
CA ASP A 9 -6.67 9.61 -4.57
C ASP A 9 -7.76 9.43 -3.51
N PRO A 10 -7.61 10.04 -2.32
CA PRO A 10 -8.60 9.88 -1.25
C PRO A 10 -9.99 10.45 -1.60
N GLY A 11 -10.10 11.30 -2.63
CA GLY A 11 -11.40 11.76 -3.13
C GLY A 11 -12.10 10.75 -4.05
N ALA A 12 -11.40 9.71 -4.51
CA ALA A 12 -11.93 8.65 -5.36
C ALA A 12 -12.05 7.32 -4.62
N TYR A 13 -10.96 6.87 -3.97
CA TYR A 13 -10.91 5.65 -3.17
C TYR A 13 -9.72 5.70 -2.23
N GLY A 14 -9.95 5.93 -0.93
CA GLY A 14 -8.92 6.08 0.08
C GLY A 14 -8.86 4.93 1.08
N TRP A 15 -8.11 5.16 2.17
CA TRP A 15 -7.98 4.24 3.29
C TRP A 15 -9.32 3.92 3.96
N GLU A 16 -10.18 4.92 4.15
CA GLU A 16 -11.46 4.74 4.85
C GLU A 16 -12.40 3.80 4.07
N GLU A 17 -12.50 3.98 2.75
CA GLU A 17 -13.24 3.08 1.87
C GLU A 17 -12.65 1.67 1.88
N LEU A 18 -11.32 1.52 1.78
CA LEU A 18 -10.67 0.22 1.81
C LEU A 18 -10.92 -0.53 3.13
N VAL A 19 -10.88 0.17 4.26
CA VAL A 19 -11.22 -0.40 5.58
C VAL A 19 -12.68 -0.82 5.65
N SER A 20 -13.60 -0.01 5.10
CA SER A 20 -15.03 -0.34 5.05
C SER A 20 -15.30 -1.58 4.18
N ASP A 21 -14.62 -1.69 3.03
CA ASP A 21 -14.83 -2.78 2.08
C ASP A 21 -14.11 -4.07 2.51
N GLY A 22 -13.03 -3.95 3.29
CA GLY A 22 -12.21 -5.06 3.78
C GLY A 22 -11.24 -5.62 2.73
N ALA A 23 -11.56 -5.52 1.44
CA ALA A 23 -10.64 -5.79 0.34
C ALA A 23 -11.14 -5.12 -0.94
N THR A 24 -10.23 -4.86 -1.88
CA THR A 24 -10.59 -4.31 -3.19
C THR A 24 -9.67 -4.80 -4.30
N VAL A 25 -10.14 -4.72 -5.54
CA VAL A 25 -9.29 -4.86 -6.72
C VAL A 25 -8.51 -3.56 -6.90
N TRP A 26 -7.18 -3.63 -6.89
CA TRP A 26 -6.32 -2.46 -7.09
C TRP A 26 -6.19 -2.10 -8.57
N ASP A 27 -7.25 -1.50 -9.12
CA ASP A 27 -7.40 -1.15 -10.52
C ASP A 27 -7.03 0.32 -10.85
N GLY A 28 -7.49 0.84 -11.99
CA GLY A 28 -7.32 2.25 -12.37
C GLY A 28 -5.91 2.65 -12.85
N ILE A 29 -4.91 1.77 -12.69
CA ILE A 29 -3.51 2.05 -13.04
C ILE A 29 -3.31 1.96 -14.55
N ARG A 30 -3.20 3.11 -15.22
CA ARG A 30 -2.96 3.18 -16.68
C ARG A 30 -1.49 3.36 -17.06
N ASN A 31 -0.64 3.78 -16.12
CA ASN A 31 0.76 4.05 -16.39
C ASN A 31 1.52 2.74 -16.63
N ARG A 32 2.16 2.58 -17.80
CA ARG A 32 2.88 1.34 -18.16
C ARG A 32 4.00 0.97 -17.18
N THR A 33 4.70 1.94 -16.61
CA THR A 33 5.72 1.68 -15.59
C THR A 33 5.10 1.16 -14.31
N ALA A 34 3.96 1.72 -13.89
CA ALA A 34 3.24 1.24 -12.72
C ALA A 34 2.66 -0.16 -12.96
N GLN A 35 2.09 -0.41 -14.15
CA GLN A 35 1.61 -1.74 -14.56
C GLN A 35 2.73 -2.79 -14.55
N GLY A 36 3.91 -2.45 -15.07
CA GLY A 36 5.07 -3.34 -15.01
C GLY A 36 5.48 -3.70 -13.59
N ARG A 37 5.45 -2.72 -12.67
CA ARG A 37 5.76 -2.95 -11.25
C ARG A 37 4.66 -3.73 -10.53
N LEU A 38 3.39 -3.45 -10.82
CA LEU A 38 2.27 -4.20 -10.26
C LEU A 38 2.32 -5.67 -10.69
N ALA A 39 2.75 -5.95 -11.91
CA ALA A 39 2.97 -7.31 -12.41
C ALA A 39 4.09 -8.08 -11.66
N GLU A 40 4.93 -7.39 -10.89
CA GLU A 40 5.98 -7.98 -10.05
C GLU A 40 5.50 -8.27 -8.63
N ALA A 41 4.42 -7.65 -8.16
CA ALA A 41 3.83 -7.92 -6.85
C ALA A 41 3.34 -9.37 -6.75
N ARG A 42 3.34 -9.94 -5.55
CA ARG A 42 2.87 -11.31 -5.30
C ARG A 42 1.94 -11.36 -4.10
N ALA A 43 1.09 -12.38 -4.05
CA ALA A 43 0.29 -12.64 -2.86
C ALA A 43 1.18 -12.73 -1.61
N GLY A 44 0.76 -12.05 -0.56
CA GLY A 44 1.50 -11.87 0.68
C GLY A 44 2.28 -10.57 0.75
N ASP A 45 2.70 -9.96 -0.36
CA ASP A 45 3.47 -8.70 -0.33
C ASP A 45 2.75 -7.58 0.41
N GLU A 46 3.50 -6.71 1.08
CA GLU A 46 2.94 -5.56 1.81
C GLU A 46 3.16 -4.26 1.04
N ALA A 47 2.28 -3.30 1.22
CA ALA A 47 2.43 -1.98 0.64
C ALA A 47 2.03 -0.86 1.59
N LEU A 48 2.78 0.24 1.53
CA LEU A 48 2.38 1.52 2.12
C LEU A 48 1.27 2.13 1.26
N LEU A 49 0.16 2.53 1.85
CA LEU A 49 -0.87 3.30 1.16
C LEU A 49 -0.56 4.79 1.30
N TYR A 50 -0.25 5.44 0.18
CA TYR A 50 -0.01 6.87 0.11
C TYR A 50 -1.23 7.59 -0.47
N HIS A 51 -1.87 8.44 0.32
CA HIS A 51 -2.85 9.39 -0.17
C HIS A 51 -2.15 10.52 -0.91
N THR A 52 -2.61 10.78 -2.14
CA THR A 52 -2.21 11.95 -2.93
C THR A 52 -2.93 13.20 -2.41
N ALA A 53 -3.06 14.25 -3.21
CA ALA A 53 -3.73 15.47 -2.76
C ALA A 53 -5.20 15.16 -2.39
N PRO A 54 -5.75 15.80 -1.34
CA PRO A 54 -5.17 16.90 -0.56
C PRO A 54 -4.20 16.47 0.55
N ASP A 55 -4.27 15.23 1.03
CA ASP A 55 -3.55 14.77 2.24
C ASP A 55 -2.03 14.77 2.08
N LYS A 56 -1.55 14.20 0.96
CA LYS A 56 -0.12 14.00 0.66
C LYS A 56 0.62 13.30 1.80
N ALA A 57 0.15 12.14 2.21
CA ALA A 57 0.71 11.39 3.33
C ALA A 57 0.59 9.88 3.12
N ILE A 58 1.51 9.13 3.72
CA ILE A 58 1.36 7.69 3.93
C ILE A 58 0.44 7.51 5.13
N VAL A 59 -0.61 6.71 4.98
CA VAL A 59 -1.71 6.62 5.98
C VAL A 59 -1.89 5.22 6.57
N GLY A 60 -1.43 4.18 5.88
CA GLY A 60 -1.63 2.81 6.35
C GLY A 60 -0.78 1.80 5.59
N VAL A 61 -0.91 0.55 6.02
CA VAL A 61 -0.32 -0.63 5.41
C VAL A 61 -1.45 -1.49 4.85
N VAL A 62 -1.25 -1.97 3.63
CA VAL A 62 -2.13 -2.93 2.95
C VAL A 62 -1.33 -4.17 2.58
N ARG A 63 -2.03 -5.29 2.36
CA ARG A 63 -1.44 -6.56 1.91
C ARG A 63 -2.02 -6.92 0.56
N VAL A 64 -1.17 -7.35 -0.36
CA VAL A 64 -1.54 -7.97 -1.62
C VAL A 64 -2.01 -9.39 -1.33
N VAL A 65 -3.24 -9.74 -1.71
CA VAL A 65 -3.84 -11.05 -1.39
C VAL A 65 -3.90 -11.99 -2.59
N THR A 66 -3.70 -11.48 -3.81
CA THR A 66 -3.62 -12.30 -5.02
C THR A 66 -2.33 -12.03 -5.81
N ASP A 67 -1.89 -13.03 -6.56
CA ASP A 67 -0.91 -12.79 -7.62
C ASP A 67 -1.54 -11.92 -8.73
N PRO A 68 -0.73 -11.17 -9.50
CA PRO A 68 -1.24 -10.30 -10.55
C PRO A 68 -2.02 -11.09 -11.59
N TYR A 69 -3.22 -10.60 -11.91
CA TYR A 69 -4.12 -11.22 -12.88
C TYR A 69 -4.67 -10.18 -13.87
N PRO A 70 -5.15 -10.59 -15.05
CA PRO A 70 -5.68 -9.66 -16.04
C PRO A 70 -6.85 -8.83 -15.50
N ASP A 71 -6.84 -7.52 -15.76
CA ASP A 71 -7.92 -6.61 -15.39
C ASP A 71 -9.21 -6.98 -16.16
N PRO A 72 -10.29 -7.40 -15.46
CA PRO A 72 -11.54 -7.78 -16.12
C PRO A 72 -12.24 -6.58 -16.80
N SER A 73 -11.88 -5.35 -16.43
CA SER A 73 -12.45 -4.11 -16.95
C SER A 73 -11.57 -3.43 -18.00
N ALA A 74 -10.36 -3.93 -18.25
CA ALA A 74 -9.45 -3.37 -19.25
C ALA A 74 -8.51 -4.40 -19.88
N GLU A 75 -8.52 -4.45 -21.20
CA GLU A 75 -7.56 -5.26 -21.96
C GLU A 75 -6.11 -4.74 -21.73
N ASP A 76 -5.15 -5.67 -21.72
CA ASP A 76 -3.71 -5.41 -21.56
C ASP A 76 -3.28 -4.73 -20.24
N ARG A 77 -4.05 -4.90 -19.16
CA ARG A 77 -3.66 -4.48 -17.81
C ARG A 77 -3.70 -5.64 -16.84
N VAL A 78 -2.92 -5.52 -15.78
CA VAL A 78 -2.98 -6.38 -14.61
C VAL A 78 -3.50 -5.60 -13.41
N VAL A 79 -4.13 -6.34 -12.52
CA VAL A 79 -4.60 -5.91 -11.21
C VAL A 79 -4.16 -6.95 -10.18
N VAL A 80 -4.23 -6.57 -8.92
CA VAL A 80 -4.10 -7.45 -7.75
C VAL A 80 -5.23 -7.08 -6.80
N ASP A 81 -5.59 -7.99 -5.91
CA ASP A 81 -6.45 -7.68 -4.79
C ASP A 81 -5.61 -7.21 -3.61
N VAL A 82 -6.09 -6.20 -2.89
CA VAL A 82 -5.45 -5.71 -1.67
C VAL A 82 -6.46 -5.62 -0.53
N GLU A 83 -5.97 -5.83 0.69
CA GLU A 83 -6.75 -5.66 1.92
C GLU A 83 -6.01 -4.75 2.90
N PRO A 84 -6.71 -4.03 3.78
CA PRO A 84 -6.08 -3.22 4.82
C PRO A 84 -5.47 -4.11 5.89
N VAL A 85 -4.25 -3.80 6.32
CA VAL A 85 -3.57 -4.48 7.44
C VAL A 85 -3.70 -3.65 8.71
N THR A 86 -3.18 -2.42 8.69
CA THR A 86 -3.29 -1.48 9.81
C THR A 86 -3.13 -0.05 9.33
N ALA A 87 -3.80 0.88 10.01
CA ALA A 87 -3.47 2.29 9.87
C ALA A 87 -2.09 2.54 10.50
N LEU A 88 -1.37 3.55 10.01
CA LEU A 88 -0.22 4.08 10.75
C LEU A 88 -0.73 4.84 11.98
N ASP A 89 -0.03 4.76 13.10
CA ASP A 89 -0.38 5.47 14.35
C ASP A 89 -0.51 6.97 14.15
N ARG A 90 0.23 7.49 13.18
CA ARG A 90 -0.02 8.80 12.58
C ARG A 90 0.34 8.79 11.10
N PRO A 91 -0.30 9.64 10.28
CA PRO A 91 0.12 9.84 8.91
C PRO A 91 1.55 10.38 8.84
N LEU A 92 2.33 9.90 7.86
CA LEU A 92 3.66 10.42 7.53
C LEU A 92 3.55 11.29 6.28
N THR A 93 3.72 12.61 6.44
CA THR A 93 3.49 13.56 5.35
C THR A 93 4.61 13.53 4.30
N LEU A 94 4.30 13.93 3.07
CA LEU A 94 5.28 14.03 1.98
C LEU A 94 6.44 14.98 2.33
N ASP A 95 6.18 16.06 3.08
CA ASP A 95 7.22 16.98 3.54
C ASP A 95 8.17 16.30 4.54
N GLU A 96 7.66 15.46 5.44
CA GLU A 96 8.51 14.65 6.33
C GLU A 96 9.32 13.61 5.56
N VAL A 97 8.72 12.92 4.59
CA VAL A 97 9.42 11.96 3.72
C VAL A 97 10.56 12.66 2.95
N LYS A 98 10.33 13.88 2.45
CA LYS A 98 11.36 14.66 1.75
C LYS A 98 12.43 15.22 2.67
N GLY A 99 12.09 15.49 3.93
CA GLY A 99 13.01 16.00 4.94
C GLY A 99 13.93 14.94 5.54
N ASP A 100 13.62 13.65 5.34
CA ASP A 100 14.43 12.54 5.82
C ASP A 100 15.35 12.00 4.72
N ASP A 101 16.66 12.04 4.94
CA ASP A 101 17.68 11.59 3.96
C ASP A 101 17.52 10.12 3.55
N ARG A 102 16.95 9.27 4.43
CA ARG A 102 16.72 7.84 4.13
C ARG A 102 15.49 7.62 3.26
N LEU A 103 14.54 8.56 3.25
CA LEU A 103 13.27 8.45 2.53
C LEU A 103 13.19 9.35 1.31
N ALA A 104 13.99 10.41 1.22
CA ALA A 104 14.02 11.33 0.07
C ALA A 104 14.39 10.63 -1.26
N GLY A 105 14.95 9.43 -1.19
CA GLY A 105 15.26 8.56 -2.31
C GLY A 105 14.06 7.79 -2.89
N MET A 106 12.96 7.69 -2.14
CA MET A 106 11.83 6.83 -2.48
C MET A 106 11.26 7.16 -3.86
N GLY A 107 10.91 6.10 -4.59
CA GLY A 107 10.55 6.24 -6.00
C GLY A 107 9.37 7.19 -6.26
N PHE A 108 8.35 7.18 -5.40
CA PHE A 108 7.16 8.02 -5.57
C PHE A 108 7.44 9.53 -5.35
N VAL A 109 8.46 9.85 -4.55
CA VAL A 109 8.94 11.23 -4.35
C VAL A 109 9.53 11.77 -5.64
N ARG A 110 10.27 10.93 -6.38
CA ARG A 110 10.95 11.29 -7.63
C ARG A 110 10.04 11.20 -8.85
N MET A 111 9.01 10.35 -8.82
CA MET A 111 8.12 10.09 -9.96
C MET A 111 6.64 10.10 -9.53
N PRO A 112 6.08 11.25 -9.14
CA PRO A 112 4.74 11.34 -8.53
C PRO A 112 3.57 10.93 -9.44
N ARG A 113 3.82 10.65 -10.73
CA ARG A 113 2.82 10.17 -11.70
C ARG A 113 2.82 8.65 -11.88
N VAL A 114 3.71 7.93 -11.20
CA VAL A 114 3.76 6.47 -11.22
C VAL A 114 3.19 5.98 -9.91
N ALA A 115 2.06 5.27 -9.98
CA ALA A 115 1.26 4.97 -8.79
C ALA A 115 1.77 3.79 -7.96
N VAL A 116 2.75 3.05 -8.46
CA VAL A 116 3.30 1.85 -7.81
C VAL A 116 4.81 1.97 -7.79
N HIS A 117 5.41 1.78 -6.63
CA HIS A 117 6.86 1.77 -6.45
C HIS A 117 7.28 0.68 -5.48
N ARG A 118 8.46 0.10 -5.72
CA ARG A 118 9.11 -0.76 -4.75
C ARG A 118 9.66 0.10 -3.60
N VAL A 119 9.61 -0.47 -2.40
CA VAL A 119 10.14 0.12 -1.16
C VAL A 119 11.26 -0.78 -0.66
N GLU A 120 12.41 -0.18 -0.39
CA GLU A 120 13.54 -0.89 0.20
C GLU A 120 13.29 -1.16 1.69
N GLU A 121 13.90 -2.20 2.24
CA GLU A 121 13.73 -2.58 3.65
C GLU A 121 14.04 -1.42 4.61
N ALA A 122 15.15 -0.71 4.38
CA ALA A 122 15.55 0.44 5.19
C ALA A 122 14.58 1.63 5.09
N GLU A 123 13.88 1.80 3.96
CA GLU A 123 12.87 2.84 3.80
C GLU A 123 11.61 2.47 4.60
N TRP A 124 11.17 1.21 4.49
CA TRP A 124 10.03 0.69 5.24
C TRP A 124 10.23 0.83 6.74
N ASP A 125 11.36 0.33 7.26
CA ASP A 125 11.65 0.34 8.69
C ASP A 125 11.70 1.77 9.22
N ARG A 126 12.21 2.72 8.41
CA ARG A 126 12.23 4.13 8.78
C ARG A 126 10.84 4.76 8.79
N VAL A 127 9.94 4.37 7.90
CA VAL A 127 8.52 4.79 7.96
C VAL A 127 7.89 4.32 9.27
N MET A 128 8.04 3.04 9.61
CA MET A 128 7.51 2.46 10.85
C MET A 128 8.06 3.15 12.09
N GLU A 129 9.37 3.44 12.13
CA GLU A 129 10.02 4.17 13.22
C GLU A 129 9.48 5.60 13.38
N LEU A 130 9.27 6.32 12.27
CA LEU A 130 8.79 7.71 12.28
C LEU A 130 7.31 7.85 12.66
N THR A 131 6.51 6.82 12.38
CA THR A 131 5.10 6.78 12.77
C THR A 131 4.88 6.14 14.12
N GLY A 132 5.83 5.32 14.60
CA GLY A 132 5.69 4.53 15.82
C GLY A 132 4.83 3.27 15.62
N THR A 133 4.70 2.81 14.37
CA THR A 133 3.82 1.70 14.02
C THR A 133 4.53 0.37 14.09
N ASP A 134 3.95 -0.57 14.84
CA ASP A 134 4.47 -1.90 15.03
C ASP A 134 3.60 -2.93 14.30
N LEU A 135 4.22 -3.66 13.36
CA LEU A 135 3.57 -4.73 12.59
C LEU A 135 3.75 -6.11 13.24
N SER A 136 4.46 -6.22 14.37
CA SER A 136 4.70 -7.49 15.06
C SER A 136 3.42 -8.08 15.68
N THR A 137 2.36 -7.28 15.83
CA THR A 137 1.08 -7.72 16.40
C THR A 137 0.10 -8.32 15.39
N ALA A 138 0.38 -8.31 14.08
CA ALA A 138 -0.56 -8.76 13.06
C ALA A 138 -0.54 -10.28 12.79
N GLU A 139 0.38 -11.05 13.38
CA GLU A 139 0.47 -12.51 13.18
C GLU A 139 -0.26 -13.36 14.25
N GLY A 140 -1.20 -12.78 15.01
CA GLY A 140 -1.81 -13.50 16.13
C GLY A 140 -3.19 -13.03 16.56
N ASP A 141 -4.18 -13.11 15.67
CA ASP A 141 -5.57 -13.31 16.11
C ASP A 141 -6.31 -14.15 15.07
N ASP A 142 -6.27 -15.47 15.24
CA ASP A 142 -7.30 -16.37 14.72
C ASP A 142 -8.31 -16.58 15.86
N PRO A 143 -9.44 -15.87 15.88
CA PRO A 143 -10.52 -16.16 16.80
C PRO A 143 -11.55 -17.05 16.11
N THR A 144 -11.17 -18.23 15.61
CA THR A 144 -12.16 -19.29 15.33
C THR A 144 -12.10 -20.38 16.39
N GLY A 145 -12.18 -19.95 17.65
CA GLY A 145 -12.71 -20.73 18.76
C GLY A 145 -14.20 -20.45 18.94
N ALA A 146 -15.06 -20.98 18.07
CA ALA A 146 -16.50 -20.99 18.30
C ALA A 146 -16.97 -22.45 18.38
N GLY A 147 -16.94 -22.97 19.62
CA GLY A 147 -17.59 -24.22 19.97
C GLY A 147 -19.08 -24.04 20.20
N GLY A 148 -19.86 -24.95 19.60
CA GLY A 148 -21.12 -25.47 20.13
C GLY A 148 -22.40 -24.64 19.88
N PRO A 149 -23.58 -25.25 20.12
CA PRO A 149 -23.82 -26.56 20.74
C PRO A 149 -23.81 -27.76 19.78
#